data_AF-A0A6I4P7A6-F1
#
_entry.id   AF-A0A6I4P7A6-F1
#
_cell.length_a   1.000
_cell.length_b   1.000
_cell.length_c   1.000
_cell.angle_alpha   90.00
_cell.angle_beta   90.00
_cell.angle_gamma   90.00
#
_symmetry.space_group_name_H-M   'P 1'
#
loop_
_entity.id
_entity.type
_entity.pdbx_description
1 polymer ?
#
loop_
_entity_poly.entity_id
_entity_poly.type
_entity_poly.pdbx_seq_one_letter_code
_entity_poly.pdbx_strand_id
1 'polypeptide(L)'
;GEVTWPPPPVQVSAVPAAAPAAAAAPAPEPKQPWLTPVRKAVLIGVGIAALFAINAVAPAPLPQHFTVLALSVVIGFYVIGKVAHALHTPLMSVTNAISGIIVVGAIVQLTSDVLVVQILAAVAVLLASINIFGGFAVTRRMLAMFAKGDRAGS
;
A
#
# COMPACT_ATOMS: atom_id res chain seq x y z
N GLY A 1 5.18 27.06 -47.06
CA GLY A 1 5.43 26.39 -45.76
C GLY A 1 5.91 25.00 -46.08
N GLU A 2 7.18 24.72 -45.84
CA GLU A 2 7.76 23.42 -46.17
C GLU A 2 7.30 22.39 -45.13
N VAL A 3 6.77 21.28 -45.64
CA VAL A 3 6.19 20.18 -44.87
C VAL A 3 7.33 19.33 -44.31
N THR A 4 7.51 19.34 -42.99
CA THR A 4 8.55 18.58 -42.26
C THR A 4 8.14 17.13 -42.01
N TRP A 5 7.64 16.43 -43.03
CA TRP A 5 7.18 15.04 -42.95
C TRP A 5 7.86 14.19 -44.05
N PRO A 6 8.32 12.96 -43.76
CA PRO A 6 8.17 12.21 -42.51
C PRO A 6 9.27 12.49 -41.47
N PRO A 7 9.02 12.23 -40.18
CA PRO A 7 10.03 12.35 -39.14
C PRO A 7 11.22 11.43 -39.46
N PRO A 8 12.46 11.86 -39.15
CA PRO A 8 13.62 10.99 -39.30
C PRO A 8 13.40 9.72 -38.48
N PRO A 9 13.81 8.55 -39.00
CA PRO A 9 13.64 7.29 -38.30
C PRO A 9 14.27 7.40 -36.90
N VAL A 10 13.47 7.09 -35.88
CA VAL A 10 13.96 6.99 -34.51
C VAL A 10 15.03 5.90 -34.53
N GLN A 11 16.31 6.31 -34.46
CA GLN A 11 17.37 5.37 -34.15
C GLN A 11 17.09 4.93 -32.73
N VAL A 12 16.40 3.80 -32.61
CA VAL A 12 16.24 3.04 -31.37
C VAL A 12 17.64 2.98 -30.79
N SER A 13 17.83 3.72 -29.69
CA SER A 13 19.08 3.84 -28.95
C SER A 13 19.81 2.52 -29.05
N ALA A 14 20.96 2.52 -29.71
CA ALA A 14 21.78 1.34 -29.91
C ALA A 14 21.81 0.59 -28.58
N VAL A 15 21.19 -0.60 -28.54
CA VAL A 15 21.33 -1.49 -27.39
C VAL A 15 22.82 -1.67 -27.23
N PRO A 16 23.43 -1.25 -26.09
CA PRO A 16 24.86 -1.43 -25.90
C PRO A 16 25.16 -2.90 -26.16
N ALA A 17 26.06 -3.15 -27.12
CA ALA A 17 26.54 -4.50 -27.38
C ALA A 17 26.94 -5.10 -26.03
N ALA A 18 26.36 -6.25 -25.69
CA ALA A 18 26.62 -6.90 -24.43
C ALA A 18 28.13 -7.02 -24.26
N ALA A 19 28.67 -6.31 -23.26
CA ALA A 19 30.05 -6.44 -22.87
C ALA A 19 30.35 -7.93 -22.64
N PRO A 20 31.55 -8.43 -22.99
CA PRO A 20 31.93 -9.80 -22.69
C PRO A 20 31.57 -10.08 -21.25
N ALA A 21 30.82 -11.16 -21.00
CA ALA A 21 30.29 -11.49 -19.67
C ALA A 21 31.41 -11.32 -18.66
N ALA A 22 31.34 -10.22 -17.91
CA ALA A 22 32.23 -9.99 -16.79
C ALA A 22 32.11 -11.24 -15.93
N ALA A 23 33.26 -11.85 -15.60
CA ALA A 23 33.32 -13.02 -14.73
C ALA A 23 32.29 -12.85 -13.62
N ALA A 24 31.39 -13.83 -13.50
CA ALA A 24 30.22 -13.77 -12.64
C ALA A 24 30.61 -13.10 -11.32
N ALA A 25 30.03 -11.93 -11.03
CA ALA A 25 30.30 -11.22 -9.81
C ALA A 25 30.11 -12.20 -8.64
N PRO A 26 31.05 -12.23 -7.66
CA PRO A 26 30.94 -13.14 -6.53
C PRO A 26 29.56 -12.98 -5.91
N ALA A 27 28.93 -14.11 -5.60
CA ALA A 27 27.60 -14.14 -5.01
C ALA A 27 27.56 -13.17 -3.81
N PRO A 28 26.56 -12.28 -3.71
CA PRO A 28 26.51 -11.29 -2.64
C PRO A 28 26.57 -12.01 -1.30
N GLU A 29 27.52 -11.62 -0.45
CA GLU A 29 27.68 -12.20 0.88
C GLU A 29 26.35 -12.13 1.64
N PRO A 30 25.98 -13.19 2.40
CA PRO A 30 24.74 -13.20 3.16
C PRO A 30 24.73 -12.02 4.13
N LYS A 31 23.84 -11.05 3.88
CA LYS A 31 23.64 -9.90 4.78
C LYS A 31 23.31 -10.41 6.17
N GLN A 32 24.21 -10.17 7.12
CA GLN A 32 23.98 -10.42 8.54
C GLN A 32 22.64 -9.77 8.92
N PRO A 33 21.73 -10.49 9.60
CA PRO A 33 20.45 -9.94 9.97
C PRO A 33 20.68 -8.73 10.88
N TRP A 34 20.09 -7.58 10.52
CA TRP A 34 20.22 -6.31 11.24
C TRP A 34 19.80 -6.35 12.73
N LEU A 35 19.17 -7.45 13.16
CA LEU A 35 18.79 -7.72 14.54
C LEU A 35 19.07 -9.18 14.87
N THR A 36 19.74 -9.43 16.01
CA THR A 36 19.93 -10.77 16.55
C THR A 36 18.60 -11.40 16.99
N PRO A 37 18.45 -12.73 16.95
CA PRO A 37 17.20 -13.40 17.35
C PRO A 37 16.74 -13.02 18.76
N VAL A 38 17.67 -12.92 19.71
CA VAL A 38 17.41 -12.49 21.09
C VAL A 38 16.85 -11.07 21.13
N ARG A 39 17.47 -10.13 20.41
CA ARG A 39 17.00 -8.74 20.36
C ARG A 39 15.61 -8.64 19.75
N LYS A 40 15.31 -9.43 18.71
CA LYS A 40 13.95 -9.50 18.13
C LYS A 40 12.94 -10.01 19.16
N ALA A 41 13.24 -11.10 19.87
CA ALA A 41 12.35 -11.66 20.89
C ALA A 41 12.10 -10.66 22.03
N VAL A 42 13.13 -9.96 22.49
CA VAL A 42 12.99 -8.89 23.50
C VAL A 42 12.10 -7.76 23.00
N LEU A 43 12.30 -7.28 21.77
CA LEU A 43 11.47 -6.20 21.21
C LEU A 43 9.98 -6.60 21.10
N ILE A 44 9.71 -7.84 20.67
CA ILE A 44 8.34 -8.37 20.62
C ILE A 44 7.75 -8.48 22.02
N GLY A 45 8.50 -9.02 22.98
CA GLY A 45 8.08 -9.14 24.38
C GLY A 45 7.75 -7.77 25.01
N VAL A 46 8.58 -6.76 24.75
CA VAL A 46 8.34 -5.37 25.18
C VAL A 46 7.06 -4.82 24.55
N GLY A 47 6.84 -5.05 23.25
CA GLY A 47 5.61 -4.61 22.56
C GLY A 47 4.35 -5.24 23.15
N ILE A 48 4.38 -6.54 23.45
CA ILE A 48 3.27 -7.26 24.09
C ILE A 48 3.04 -6.71 25.51
N ALA A 49 4.09 -6.57 26.31
CA ALA A 49 3.98 -6.03 27.66
C ALA A 49 3.41 -4.60 27.66
N ALA A 50 3.85 -3.75 26.73
CA ALA A 50 3.32 -2.40 26.55
C ALA A 50 1.82 -2.41 26.20
N LEU A 51 1.38 -3.29 25.29
CA LEU A 51 -0.03 -3.45 24.97
C LEU A 51 -0.85 -3.82 26.21
N PHE A 52 -0.40 -4.80 27.01
CA PHE A 52 -1.11 -5.19 28.23
C PHE A 52 -1.11 -4.09 29.30
N ALA A 53 0.00 -3.36 29.46
CA ALA A 53 0.08 -2.24 30.38
C ALA A 53 -0.91 -1.12 30.00
N ILE A 54 -0.98 -0.77 28.72
CA ILE A 54 -1.94 0.23 28.21
C ILE A 54 -3.38 -0.23 28.47
N ASN A 55 -3.71 -1.49 28.16
CA ASN A 55 -5.06 -2.02 28.38
C ASN A 55 -5.46 -2.07 29.86
N ALA A 56 -4.51 -2.28 30.78
CA ALA A 56 -4.78 -2.37 32.21
C ALA A 56 -5.14 -1.02 32.85
N VAL A 57 -4.65 0.10 32.29
CA VAL A 57 -4.85 1.45 32.86
C VAL A 57 -5.78 2.34 32.03
N ALA A 58 -6.11 1.95 30.79
CA ALA A 58 -6.90 2.78 29.90
C ALA A 58 -8.40 2.77 30.27
N PRO A 59 -9.08 3.94 30.24
CA PRO A 59 -10.52 4.01 30.45
C PRO A 59 -11.29 3.37 29.28
N ALA A 60 -12.43 2.75 29.57
CA ALA A 60 -13.33 2.23 28.53
C ALA A 60 -13.79 3.35 27.59
N PRO A 61 -13.91 3.13 26.26
CA PRO A 61 -13.76 1.86 25.52
C PRO A 61 -12.36 1.61 24.91
N LEU A 62 -11.33 2.38 25.30
CA LEU A 62 -10.00 2.30 24.68
C LEU A 62 -9.37 0.90 24.68
N PRO A 63 -9.50 0.06 25.73
CA PRO A 63 -8.96 -1.29 25.71
C PRO A 63 -9.48 -2.15 24.54
N GLN A 64 -10.77 -1.99 24.20
CA GLN A 64 -11.38 -2.68 23.06
C GLN A 64 -10.75 -2.22 21.74
N HIS A 65 -10.56 -0.91 21.55
CA HIS A 65 -9.95 -0.36 20.34
C HIS A 65 -8.49 -0.82 20.17
N PHE A 66 -7.70 -0.84 21.24
CA PHE A 66 -6.33 -1.33 21.20
C PHE A 66 -6.25 -2.83 20.90
N THR A 67 -7.14 -3.63 21.47
CA THR A 67 -7.20 -5.07 21.21
C THR A 67 -7.56 -5.35 19.75
N VAL A 68 -8.58 -4.66 19.21
CA VAL A 68 -8.97 -4.78 17.79
C VAL A 68 -7.85 -4.31 16.87
N LEU A 69 -7.14 -3.23 17.21
CA LEU A 69 -5.98 -2.74 16.46
C LEU A 69 -4.83 -3.78 16.44
N ALA A 70 -4.49 -4.36 17.58
CA ALA A 70 -3.42 -5.35 17.66
C ALA A 70 -3.74 -6.59 16.81
N LEU A 71 -4.97 -7.10 16.92
CA LEU A 71 -5.42 -8.25 16.13
C LEU A 71 -5.49 -7.93 14.63
N SER A 72 -5.94 -6.74 14.25
CA SER A 72 -6.01 -6.34 12.84
C SER A 72 -4.62 -6.22 12.20
N VAL A 73 -3.60 -5.78 12.94
CA VAL A 73 -2.20 -5.77 12.47
C VAL A 73 -1.69 -7.19 12.22
N VAL A 74 -1.96 -8.13 13.13
CA VAL A 74 -1.59 -9.54 12.95
C VAL A 74 -2.26 -10.11 11.70
N ILE A 75 -3.56 -9.91 11.54
CA ILE A 75 -4.31 -10.36 10.35
C ILE A 75 -3.74 -9.73 9.08
N GLY A 76 -3.49 -8.42 9.08
CA GLY A 76 -2.93 -7.68 7.95
C GLY A 76 -1.57 -8.24 7.50
N PHE A 77 -0.68 -8.57 8.46
CA PHE A 77 0.61 -9.20 8.17
C PHE A 77 0.45 -10.55 7.45
N TYR A 78 -0.45 -11.42 7.94
CA TYR A 78 -0.68 -12.73 7.33
C TYR A 78 -1.38 -12.66 5.97
N VAL A 79 -2.23 -11.67 5.74
CA VAL A 79 -2.94 -11.47 4.48
C VAL A 79 -1.98 -10.94 3.40
N ILE A 80 -1.23 -9.88 3.71
CA ILE A 80 -0.31 -9.25 2.75
C ILE A 80 0.86 -10.17 2.41
N GLY A 81 1.39 -10.92 3.39
CA GLY A 81 2.52 -11.84 3.18
C GLY A 81 2.24 -12.99 2.21
N LYS A 82 0.97 -13.25 1.86
CA LYS A 82 0.56 -14.34 0.96
C LYS A 82 0.16 -13.87 -0.44
N VAL A 83 0.37 -12.59 -0.76
CA VAL A 83 0.03 -12.04 -2.08
C VAL A 83 1.08 -12.45 -3.11
N ALA A 84 0.63 -12.89 -4.30
CA ALA A 84 1.51 -13.24 -5.41
C ALA A 84 2.31 -12.02 -5.91
N HIS A 85 3.55 -12.23 -6.37
CA HIS A 85 4.45 -11.13 -6.73
C HIS A 85 3.88 -10.21 -7.81
N ALA A 86 3.17 -10.77 -8.80
CA ALA A 86 2.49 -10.03 -9.87
C ALA A 86 1.39 -9.07 -9.36
N LEU A 87 0.91 -9.28 -8.13
CA LEU A 87 -0.19 -8.52 -7.53
C LEU A 87 0.28 -7.41 -6.59
N HIS A 88 1.59 -7.20 -6.35
CA HIS A 88 2.04 -6.13 -5.47
C HIS A 88 1.64 -4.73 -5.95
N THR A 89 1.70 -4.48 -7.27
CA THR A 89 1.28 -3.18 -7.83
C THR A 89 -0.23 -2.96 -7.73
N PRO A 90 -1.09 -3.94 -8.10
CA PRO A 90 -2.52 -3.88 -7.78
C PRO A 90 -2.80 -3.73 -6.29
N LEU A 91 -2.07 -4.43 -5.42
CA LEU A 91 -2.22 -4.37 -3.97
C LEU A 91 -1.95 -2.95 -3.44
N MET A 92 -0.91 -2.29 -3.96
CA MET A 92 -0.61 -0.89 -3.61
C MET A 92 -1.79 0.03 -3.93
N SER A 93 -2.42 -0.13 -5.10
CA SER A 93 -3.62 0.63 -5.49
C SER A 93 -4.82 0.32 -4.60
N VAL A 94 -5.00 -0.93 -4.19
CA VAL A 94 -6.09 -1.33 -3.27
C VAL A 94 -5.87 -0.72 -1.89
N THR A 95 -4.64 -0.75 -1.37
CA THR A 95 -4.35 -0.13 -0.07
C THR A 95 -4.58 1.38 -0.09
N ASN A 96 -4.34 2.04 -1.23
CA ASN A 96 -4.72 3.43 -1.41
C ASN A 96 -6.24 3.61 -1.33
N ALA A 97 -7.04 2.79 -2.02
CA ALA A 97 -8.50 2.86 -1.94
C ALA A 97 -9.06 2.59 -0.54
N ILE A 98 -8.48 1.64 0.19
CA ILE A 98 -8.87 1.28 1.57
C ILE A 98 -8.57 2.44 2.54
N SER A 99 -7.51 3.22 2.31
CA SER A 99 -7.20 4.40 3.13
C SER A 99 -8.33 5.45 3.12
N GLY A 100 -9.23 5.39 2.14
CA GLY A 100 -10.46 6.18 2.09
C GLY A 100 -11.42 5.95 3.26
N ILE A 101 -11.15 5.00 4.17
CA ILE A 101 -11.91 4.77 5.42
C ILE A 101 -12.10 6.04 6.27
N ILE A 102 -11.24 7.05 6.09
CA ILE A 102 -11.39 8.39 6.68
C ILE A 102 -12.77 9.02 6.43
N VAL A 103 -13.48 8.60 5.37
CA VAL A 103 -14.85 9.03 5.07
C VAL A 103 -15.81 8.76 6.23
N VAL A 104 -15.62 7.67 6.98
CA VAL A 104 -16.47 7.33 8.14
C VAL A 104 -16.33 8.39 9.22
N GLY A 105 -15.10 8.82 9.53
CA GLY A 105 -14.86 9.89 10.49
C GLY A 105 -15.42 11.24 10.01
N ALA A 106 -15.28 11.53 8.72
CA ALA A 106 -15.80 12.77 8.14
C ALA A 106 -17.33 12.84 8.20
N ILE A 107 -18.04 11.74 7.92
CA ILE A 107 -19.51 11.68 7.97
C ILE A 107 -20.04 11.98 9.38
N VAL A 108 -19.38 11.48 10.43
CA VAL A 108 -19.77 11.76 11.82
C VAL A 108 -19.73 13.27 12.13
N GLN A 109 -18.83 14.01 11.49
CA GLN A 109 -18.65 15.44 11.72
C GLN A 109 -19.60 16.33 10.92
N LEU A 110 -20.38 15.79 9.99
CA LEU A 110 -21.34 16.57 9.20
C LEU A 110 -22.48 17.15 10.06
N THR A 111 -22.80 16.52 11.19
CA THR A 111 -23.85 16.96 12.11
C THR A 111 -23.34 17.86 13.24
N SER A 112 -22.11 18.38 13.13
CA SER A 112 -21.53 19.29 14.12
C SER A 112 -22.26 20.63 14.16
N ASP A 113 -22.49 21.23 15.33
CA ASP A 113 -23.12 22.55 15.45
C ASP A 113 -22.24 23.72 14.96
N VAL A 114 -20.95 23.46 14.76
CA VAL A 114 -19.98 24.46 14.28
C VAL A 114 -19.91 24.42 12.75
N LEU A 115 -20.35 25.50 12.09
CA LEU A 115 -20.38 25.63 10.62
C LEU A 115 -19.03 25.34 9.95
N VAL A 116 -17.93 25.81 10.54
CA VAL A 116 -16.57 25.54 10.02
C VAL A 116 -16.28 24.04 9.99
N VAL A 117 -16.68 23.30 11.02
CA VAL A 117 -16.49 21.85 11.09
C VAL A 117 -17.33 21.14 10.03
N GLN A 118 -18.58 21.57 9.81
CA GLN A 118 -19.43 21.01 8.76
C GLN A 118 -18.83 21.20 7.37
N ILE A 119 -18.29 22.39 7.07
CA ILE A 119 -17.65 22.68 5.78
C ILE A 119 -16.42 21.79 5.59
N LEU A 120 -15.55 21.71 6.61
CA LEU A 120 -14.37 20.85 6.57
C LEU A 120 -14.74 19.37 6.41
N ALA A 121 -15.78 18.91 7.10
CA ALA A 121 -16.32 17.55 6.97
C ALA A 121 -16.83 17.28 5.56
N ALA A 122 -17.57 18.21 4.95
CA ALA A 122 -18.05 18.08 3.58
C ALA A 122 -16.90 17.97 2.57
N VAL A 123 -15.86 18.79 2.72
CA VAL A 123 -14.65 18.70 1.89
C VAL A 123 -13.92 17.38 2.13
N ALA A 124 -13.79 16.93 3.37
CA ALA A 124 -13.16 15.65 3.70
C ALA A 124 -13.92 14.47 3.07
N VAL A 125 -15.25 14.46 3.10
CA VAL A 125 -16.08 13.45 2.42
C VAL A 125 -15.85 13.46 0.91
N LEU A 126 -15.77 14.63 0.28
CA LEU A 126 -15.47 14.76 -1.15
C LEU A 126 -14.10 14.15 -1.48
N LEU A 127 -13.05 14.53 -0.76
CA LEU A 127 -11.69 14.03 -0.99
C LEU A 127 -11.56 12.53 -0.73
N ALA A 128 -12.20 12.03 0.34
CA ALA A 128 -12.22 10.61 0.65
C ALA A 128 -12.96 9.82 -0.44
N SER A 129 -14.05 10.36 -0.98
CA SER A 129 -14.77 9.75 -2.09
C SER A 129 -13.89 9.63 -3.33
N ILE A 130 -13.15 10.69 -3.70
CA ILE A 130 -12.19 10.65 -4.82
C ILE A 130 -11.15 9.55 -4.60
N ASN A 131 -10.60 9.42 -3.40
CA ASN A 131 -9.64 8.38 -3.06
C ASN A 131 -10.22 6.96 -3.25
N ILE A 132 -11.42 6.72 -2.74
CA ILE A 132 -12.13 5.43 -2.87
C ILE A 132 -12.39 5.10 -4.34
N PHE A 133 -13.07 5.99 -5.06
CA PHE A 133 -13.46 5.75 -6.45
C PHE A 133 -12.25 5.64 -7.38
N GLY A 134 -11.28 6.55 -7.25
CA GLY A 134 -10.05 6.54 -8.03
C GLY A 134 -9.21 5.28 -7.77
N GLY A 135 -8.99 4.93 -6.50
CA GLY A 135 -8.22 3.75 -6.13
C GLY A 135 -8.83 2.45 -6.64
N PHE A 136 -10.16 2.29 -6.54
CA PHE A 136 -10.84 1.11 -7.07
C PHE A 136 -10.92 1.08 -8.61
N ALA A 137 -11.08 2.23 -9.27
CA ALA A 137 -11.09 2.30 -10.74
C ALA A 137 -9.73 1.88 -11.33
N VAL A 138 -8.62 2.39 -10.77
CA VAL A 138 -7.26 2.01 -11.18
C VAL A 138 -7.01 0.53 -10.92
N THR A 139 -7.35 0.04 -9.72
CA THR A 139 -7.23 -1.39 -9.38
C THR A 139 -7.96 -2.27 -10.40
N ARG A 140 -9.21 -1.94 -10.73
CA ARG A 140 -10.00 -2.71 -11.72
C ARG A 140 -9.31 -2.74 -13.08
N ARG A 141 -8.77 -1.59 -13.53
CA ARG A 141 -8.03 -1.51 -14.79
C ARG A 141 -6.76 -2.37 -14.77
N MET A 142 -6.04 -2.39 -13.65
CA MET A 142 -4.85 -3.24 -13.49
C MET A 142 -5.22 -4.73 -13.53
N LEU A 143 -6.25 -5.13 -12.78
CA LEU A 143 -6.69 -6.52 -12.72
C LEU A 143 -7.27 -7.02 -14.05
N ALA A 144 -7.93 -6.15 -14.82
CA ALA A 144 -8.46 -6.48 -16.14
C ALA A 144 -7.36 -6.85 -17.16
N MET A 145 -6.12 -6.37 -16.99
CA MET A 145 -5.00 -6.71 -17.86
C MET A 145 -4.57 -8.17 -17.70
N PHE A 146 -4.68 -8.74 -16.51
CA PHE A 146 -4.43 -10.17 -16.28
C PHE A 146 -5.52 -11.04 -16.92
N ALA A 147 -6.79 -10.68 -16.73
CA ALA A 147 -7.91 -11.42 -17.30
C ALA A 147 -8.01 -11.37 -18.84
N LYS A 148 -7.35 -10.41 -19.49
CA LYS A 148 -7.31 -10.29 -20.95
C LYS A 148 -6.16 -11.07 -21.57
N GLY A 149 -5.03 -11.22 -20.87
CA GLY A 149 -3.92 -12.09 -21.28
C GLY A 149 -4.35 -13.54 -21.43
N ASP A 150 -5.18 -14.03 -20.50
CA ASP A 150 -5.69 -15.41 -20.52
C ASP A 150 -6.66 -15.72 -21.67
N ARG A 151 -7.29 -14.71 -22.28
CA ARG A 151 -8.23 -14.86 -23.41
C ARG A 151 -7.59 -14.69 -24.78
N ALA A 152 -6.35 -14.20 -24.87
CA ALA A 152 -5.64 -14.01 -26.13
C ALA A 152 -4.79 -15.25 -26.52
N GLY A 153 -4.75 -16.27 -25.66
CA GLY A 153 -4.03 -17.54 -25.86
C GLY A 153 -4.93 -18.77 -26.03
N SER A 154 -6.25 -18.59 -26.18
CA SER A 154 -7.25 -19.63 -26.49
C SER A 154 -7.93 -19.32 -27.81
#